data_AF-A0A195FV72-F1
#
_entry.id   AF-A0A195FV72-F1
#
_cell.length_a   1.000
_cell.length_b   1.000
_cell.length_c   1.000
_cell.angle_alpha   90.00
_cell.angle_beta   90.00
_cell.angle_gamma   90.00
#
_symmetry.space_group_name_H-M   'P 1'
#
loop_
_entity.id
_entity.type
_entity.pdbx_description
1 polymer ?
#
loop_
_entity_poly.entity_id
_entity_poly.type
_entity_poly.pdbx_seq_one_letter_code
_entity_poly.pdbx_strand_id
1 'polypeptide(L)'
;MIPTSRESIVNLLNVKENPEDEANTTNEGENVCDFQPNLPVETYHAVYIPLEYKDQSDGEETLHVYLKMQDALKVINRYKKGRLKSFKNHSDAVAYATTGYKQSSSNQPVTATVAQEQSNNFRAPSTQDLIAFKWLIENGDVKAVKNIVWENPRYLISSGDTPALLQMGSRYNALHIAAKKGKPKMCEFLLNTVGDPKFMQRHYGEDKCKTYLNLEQIMQDLYLNTPDKGLNETPLHFAVKFGFKDVVRVLVSYSQCIKTLKNKYEQMPIDIICNRKREEDEALKREIRMLLEDQFYVPVLRTEGNACPPIIGEPFSPNNPLNLNKDPISPHVEVRAFAGPMTKTQAAEFRKKWKTPPRVTPKKGQGDAPGIMNSPSIVLRLQDTEKGLERVGRDLAEEYQVLWKEYWPFLKDFVDFRSDDGLMKLERYLEERFKNKEQLFYSMINPINNVYALANCEGEPISCQQTPKKIDANDIEYVCDKLKMCSLTTEIDNNEEDTDSLEFFTPPSSPELVQDDFDDDMQDAEEGPLIFIEGSSPTKLDYAVYTALSSTICPDTYPYIYRWRHDMQLAMKHDPYKYIILH
;
A
#
# COMPACT_ATOMS: atom_id res chain seq x y z
N MET A 1 -20.97 -47.81 0.26
CA MET A 1 -20.56 -48.66 -0.88
C MET A 1 -19.42 -47.98 -1.61
N ILE A 2 -18.53 -48.74 -2.26
CA ILE A 2 -17.40 -48.22 -3.07
C ILE A 2 -17.64 -48.58 -4.57
N PRO A 3 -16.78 -48.27 -5.57
CA PRO A 3 -17.28 -47.66 -6.82
C PRO A 3 -16.95 -48.44 -8.11
N THR A 4 -17.43 -47.90 -9.24
CA THR A 4 -16.97 -48.15 -10.62
C THR A 4 -17.27 -46.87 -11.44
N SER A 5 -16.43 -46.26 -12.27
CA SER A 5 -15.17 -46.58 -12.99
C SER A 5 -15.31 -47.41 -14.29
N ARG A 6 -14.45 -47.06 -15.27
CA ARG A 6 -14.30 -47.59 -16.65
C ARG A 6 -15.30 -47.10 -17.73
N GLU A 7 -14.99 -47.12 -19.03
CA GLU A 7 -13.77 -46.79 -19.84
C GLU A 7 -14.07 -47.02 -21.35
N SER A 8 -13.23 -46.48 -22.26
CA SER A 8 -13.19 -46.73 -23.73
C SER A 8 -14.40 -46.23 -24.55
N ILE A 9 -14.29 -45.54 -25.71
CA ILE A 9 -13.37 -45.59 -26.88
C ILE A 9 -13.64 -46.77 -27.84
N VAL A 10 -14.27 -46.48 -28.99
CA VAL A 10 -14.06 -47.14 -30.30
C VAL A 10 -14.27 -46.09 -31.41
N ASN A 11 -13.44 -46.12 -32.47
CA ASN A 11 -13.62 -45.34 -33.72
C ASN A 11 -14.07 -46.26 -34.87
N LEU A 12 -14.87 -45.74 -35.81
CA LEU A 12 -14.99 -46.13 -37.23
C LEU A 12 -15.62 -44.94 -37.97
N LEU A 13 -15.11 -44.34 -39.06
CA LEU A 13 -14.48 -44.80 -40.32
C LEU A 13 -15.44 -45.41 -41.37
N ASN A 14 -16.12 -44.51 -42.12
CA ASN A 14 -15.98 -44.23 -43.57
C ASN A 14 -16.14 -45.37 -44.62
N VAL A 15 -16.16 -45.01 -45.92
CA VAL A 15 -16.37 -45.85 -47.15
C VAL A 15 -17.88 -46.03 -47.47
N LYS A 16 -18.45 -45.29 -48.45
CA LYS A 16 -18.62 -45.58 -49.92
C LYS A 16 -19.59 -46.75 -50.21
N GLU A 17 -20.36 -46.80 -51.30
CA GLU A 17 -20.21 -46.15 -52.63
C GLU A 17 -21.56 -45.85 -53.34
N ASN A 18 -21.52 -45.16 -54.49
CA ASN A 18 -22.64 -44.74 -55.39
C ASN A 18 -22.89 -45.77 -56.53
N PRO A 19 -23.78 -45.57 -57.55
CA PRO A 19 -24.69 -44.44 -57.92
C PRO A 19 -26.19 -44.82 -57.76
N GLU A 20 -27.26 -44.38 -58.47
CA GLU A 20 -27.61 -43.68 -59.75
C GLU A 20 -28.99 -42.98 -59.56
N ASP A 21 -29.47 -41.93 -60.25
CA ASP A 21 -28.85 -40.78 -60.97
C ASP A 21 -29.95 -39.66 -61.17
N GLU A 22 -30.03 -38.98 -62.34
CA GLU A 22 -31.04 -38.00 -62.82
C GLU A 22 -31.19 -36.62 -62.12
N ALA A 23 -30.23 -35.75 -62.42
CA ALA A 23 -30.41 -34.38 -62.97
C ALA A 23 -31.44 -33.38 -62.37
N ASN A 24 -30.93 -32.21 -61.91
CA ASN A 24 -31.01 -31.00 -62.77
C ASN A 24 -30.04 -29.86 -62.42
N THR A 25 -29.50 -29.27 -63.48
CA THR A 25 -28.46 -28.23 -63.61
C THR A 25 -28.55 -26.96 -62.75
N THR A 26 -27.42 -26.57 -62.17
CA THR A 26 -26.86 -25.19 -62.26
C THR A 26 -25.33 -25.29 -62.19
N ASN A 27 -24.60 -24.69 -63.14
CA ASN A 27 -23.13 -24.74 -63.17
C ASN A 27 -22.47 -23.53 -62.49
N GLU A 28 -21.32 -23.79 -61.86
CA GLU A 28 -20.34 -22.77 -61.48
C GLU A 28 -19.51 -22.32 -62.69
N GLY A 29 -18.72 -21.25 -62.52
CA GLY A 29 -17.77 -20.77 -63.52
C GLY A 29 -16.75 -19.81 -62.92
N GLU A 30 -15.58 -20.34 -62.56
CA GLU A 30 -14.49 -19.53 -62.01
C GLU A 30 -13.69 -18.76 -63.07
N ASN A 31 -13.36 -17.52 -62.72
CA ASN A 31 -12.08 -16.82 -62.93
C ASN A 31 -11.40 -16.73 -64.32
N VAL A 32 -11.22 -15.46 -64.73
CA VAL A 32 -9.97 -14.87 -65.26
C VAL A 32 -9.57 -15.24 -66.70
N CYS A 33 -10.01 -14.44 -67.68
CA CYS A 33 -9.22 -13.34 -68.27
C CYS A 33 -9.89 -12.78 -69.55
N ASP A 34 -10.29 -11.50 -69.56
CA ASP A 34 -10.03 -10.63 -70.73
C ASP A 34 -10.17 -9.12 -70.41
N PHE A 35 -9.57 -8.27 -71.25
CA PHE A 35 -9.53 -6.80 -71.09
C PHE A 35 -10.56 -6.08 -71.98
N GLN A 36 -11.47 -5.29 -71.39
CA GLN A 36 -12.17 -4.20 -72.09
C GLN A 36 -12.32 -2.93 -71.19
N PRO A 37 -12.51 -1.73 -71.77
CA PRO A 37 -12.04 -0.49 -71.14
C PRO A 37 -13.00 0.16 -70.14
N ASN A 38 -12.43 1.00 -69.26
CA ASN A 38 -13.18 1.86 -68.34
C ASN A 38 -14.16 2.80 -69.08
N LEU A 39 -15.47 2.64 -68.86
CA LEU A 39 -16.39 3.77 -68.98
C LEU A 39 -16.22 4.68 -67.75
N PRO A 40 -16.29 6.02 -67.92
CA PRO A 40 -16.25 6.93 -66.78
C PRO A 40 -17.53 6.79 -65.95
N VAL A 41 -17.39 6.59 -64.63
CA VAL A 41 -18.53 6.63 -63.70
C VAL A 41 -19.03 8.07 -63.63
N GLU A 42 -20.17 8.35 -64.26
CA GLU A 42 -20.79 9.67 -64.23
C GLU A 42 -20.98 10.15 -62.79
N THR A 43 -20.40 11.30 -62.48
CA THR A 43 -20.39 11.87 -61.13
C THR A 43 -21.06 13.23 -61.18
N TYR A 44 -22.13 13.35 -60.41
CA TYR A 44 -23.02 14.50 -60.40
C TYR A 44 -22.67 15.41 -59.21
N HIS A 45 -22.27 16.64 -59.49
CA HIS A 45 -21.80 17.62 -58.51
C HIS A 45 -22.91 18.62 -58.19
N ALA A 46 -23.49 18.54 -56.99
CA ALA A 46 -24.60 19.39 -56.56
C ALA A 46 -24.14 20.48 -55.59
N VAL A 47 -24.61 21.71 -55.80
CA VAL A 47 -24.39 22.85 -54.91
C VAL A 47 -25.70 23.23 -54.23
N TYR A 48 -25.76 23.12 -52.91
CA TYR A 48 -26.83 23.71 -52.11
C TYR A 48 -26.48 25.16 -51.76
N ILE A 49 -27.40 26.09 -52.06
CA ILE A 49 -27.30 27.50 -51.71
C ILE A 49 -28.27 27.79 -50.55
N PRO A 50 -27.80 28.26 -49.37
CA PRO A 50 -28.69 28.60 -48.26
C PRO A 50 -29.73 29.66 -48.62
N LEU A 51 -30.92 29.54 -48.04
CA LEU A 51 -32.06 30.46 -48.24
C LEU A 51 -31.72 31.93 -47.97
N GLU A 52 -30.69 32.21 -47.17
CA GLU A 52 -30.09 33.53 -46.94
C GLU A 52 -29.65 34.27 -48.23
N TYR A 53 -29.53 33.57 -49.37
CA TYR A 53 -29.14 34.11 -50.68
C TYR A 53 -30.23 33.96 -51.76
N LYS A 54 -31.48 33.64 -51.39
CA LYS A 54 -32.62 33.67 -52.30
C LYS A 54 -33.36 34.99 -52.16
N ASP A 55 -33.03 35.96 -53.02
CA ASP A 55 -33.80 37.20 -53.15
C ASP A 55 -35.22 36.91 -53.67
N GLN A 56 -36.22 37.67 -53.21
CA GLN A 56 -37.65 37.39 -53.45
C GLN A 56 -38.15 37.83 -54.84
N SER A 57 -37.26 37.93 -55.83
CA SER A 57 -37.55 38.57 -57.12
C SER A 57 -36.88 37.90 -58.33
N ASP A 58 -36.85 36.57 -58.38
CA ASP A 58 -36.94 35.87 -59.67
C ASP A 58 -37.59 34.49 -59.51
N GLY A 59 -38.39 34.09 -60.50
CA GLY A 59 -39.41 33.05 -60.37
C GLY A 59 -38.95 31.60 -60.61
N GLU A 60 -37.66 31.34 -60.78
CA GLU A 60 -37.14 30.00 -61.09
C GLU A 60 -36.22 29.47 -59.97
N GLU A 61 -36.60 28.33 -59.38
CA GLU A 61 -35.78 27.61 -58.41
C GLU A 61 -34.62 26.88 -59.13
N THR A 62 -33.60 27.65 -59.50
CA THR A 62 -32.44 27.18 -60.27
C THR A 62 -31.71 26.04 -59.56
N LEU A 63 -31.78 24.85 -60.17
CA LEU A 63 -31.31 23.60 -59.60
C LEU A 63 -29.83 23.37 -59.97
N HIS A 64 -28.94 23.64 -59.01
CA HIS A 64 -27.49 23.72 -59.24
C HIS A 64 -26.80 22.34 -59.21
N VAL A 65 -26.99 21.53 -60.26
CA VAL A 65 -26.36 20.21 -60.46
C VAL A 65 -25.52 20.20 -61.74
N TYR A 66 -24.28 19.70 -61.67
CA TYR A 66 -23.30 19.77 -62.76
C TYR A 66 -22.57 18.43 -62.98
N LEU A 67 -22.36 18.06 -64.25
CA LEU A 67 -21.49 16.94 -64.65
C LEU A 67 -19.98 17.25 -64.57
N LYS A 68 -19.61 18.51 -64.36
CA LYS A 68 -18.21 18.98 -64.30
C LYS A 68 -17.95 19.71 -62.99
N MET A 69 -16.95 19.23 -62.25
CA MET A 69 -16.53 19.82 -60.97
C MET A 69 -16.15 21.31 -61.11
N GLN A 70 -15.55 21.73 -62.24
CA GLN A 70 -15.19 23.14 -62.46
C GLN A 70 -16.40 24.07 -62.47
N ASP A 71 -17.56 23.62 -62.97
CA ASP A 71 -18.75 24.46 -63.07
C ASP A 71 -19.46 24.59 -61.71
N ALA A 72 -19.53 23.50 -60.95
CA ALA A 72 -19.95 23.55 -59.54
C ALA A 72 -19.03 24.44 -58.68
N LEU A 73 -17.72 24.45 -58.95
CA LEU A 73 -16.76 25.31 -58.23
C LEU A 73 -16.93 26.81 -58.55
N LYS A 74 -17.37 27.19 -59.76
CA LYS A 74 -17.72 28.59 -60.08
C LYS A 74 -18.86 29.10 -59.19
N VAL A 75 -19.86 28.24 -58.93
CA VAL A 75 -21.03 28.58 -58.10
C VAL A 75 -20.64 28.74 -56.63
N ILE A 76 -19.92 27.77 -56.03
CA ILE A 76 -19.59 27.86 -54.60
C ILE A 76 -18.61 29.02 -54.30
N ASN A 77 -17.77 29.43 -55.25
CA ASN A 77 -16.95 30.64 -55.14
C ASN A 77 -17.78 31.93 -55.14
N ARG A 78 -18.97 31.94 -55.77
CA ARG A 78 -19.93 33.06 -55.74
C ARG A 78 -20.73 33.08 -54.43
N TYR A 79 -21.09 31.91 -53.89
CA TYR A 79 -21.91 31.77 -52.67
C TYR A 79 -21.09 31.18 -51.51
N LYS A 80 -20.41 32.02 -50.73
CA LYS A 80 -19.41 31.60 -49.71
C LYS A 80 -19.94 30.71 -48.55
N LYS A 81 -21.26 30.62 -48.33
CA LYS A 81 -21.89 29.65 -47.39
C LYS A 81 -22.51 28.43 -48.09
N GLY A 82 -22.40 28.35 -49.41
CA GLY A 82 -22.87 27.23 -50.22
C GLY A 82 -22.15 25.93 -49.84
N ARG A 83 -22.77 24.79 -50.13
CA ARG A 83 -22.21 23.46 -49.86
C ARG A 83 -22.21 22.63 -51.12
N LEU A 84 -21.07 22.02 -51.45
CA LEU A 84 -20.88 21.19 -52.64
C LEU A 84 -20.72 19.72 -52.21
N LYS A 85 -21.48 18.82 -52.83
CA LYS A 85 -21.33 17.37 -52.66
C LYS A 85 -21.48 16.64 -53.99
N SER A 86 -20.70 15.58 -54.17
CA SER A 86 -20.70 14.72 -55.35
C SER A 86 -21.50 13.44 -55.11
N PHE A 87 -22.20 12.97 -56.14
CA PHE A 87 -23.10 11.81 -56.11
C PHE A 87 -22.91 10.95 -57.36
N LYS A 88 -23.24 9.65 -57.26
CA LYS A 88 -23.29 8.74 -58.43
C LYS A 88 -24.65 8.78 -59.14
N ASN A 89 -25.69 9.26 -58.45
CA ASN A 89 -27.07 9.28 -58.94
C ASN A 89 -27.51 10.73 -59.14
N HIS A 90 -28.12 11.05 -60.28
CA HIS A 90 -28.65 12.39 -60.54
C HIS A 90 -29.76 12.80 -59.55
N SER A 91 -30.64 11.86 -59.16
CA SER A 91 -31.75 12.14 -58.23
C SER A 91 -31.28 12.59 -56.84
N ASP A 92 -30.23 11.95 -56.29
CA ASP A 92 -29.65 12.33 -55.00
C ASP A 92 -28.95 13.70 -55.06
N ALA A 93 -28.35 14.02 -56.21
CA ALA A 93 -27.73 15.31 -56.47
C ALA A 93 -28.79 16.44 -56.51
N VAL A 94 -29.91 16.21 -57.20
CA VAL A 94 -31.07 17.13 -57.22
C VAL A 94 -31.63 17.32 -55.80
N ALA A 95 -31.91 16.22 -55.08
CA ALA A 95 -32.43 16.29 -53.71
C ALA A 95 -31.50 17.07 -52.76
N TYR A 96 -30.18 16.92 -52.91
CA TYR A 96 -29.20 17.69 -52.16
C TYR A 96 -29.20 19.18 -52.51
N ALA A 97 -29.21 19.53 -53.79
CA ALA A 97 -29.23 20.93 -54.26
C ALA A 97 -30.49 21.68 -53.79
N THR A 98 -31.65 21.01 -53.72
CA THR A 98 -32.89 21.61 -53.20
C THR A 98 -32.93 21.70 -51.67
N THR A 99 -32.52 20.66 -50.94
CA THR A 99 -32.81 20.53 -49.49
C THR A 99 -31.62 20.77 -48.55
N GLY A 100 -30.38 20.66 -49.03
CA GLY A 100 -29.15 20.80 -48.22
C GLY A 100 -28.97 19.74 -47.12
N TYR A 101 -29.81 18.69 -47.13
CA TYR A 101 -29.98 17.66 -46.09
C TYR A 101 -30.35 18.20 -44.70
N LYS A 102 -31.67 18.31 -44.45
CA LYS A 102 -32.27 18.33 -43.10
C LYS A 102 -33.36 17.26 -42.97
N GLN A 103 -32.98 16.01 -42.72
CA GLN A 103 -33.86 15.06 -42.02
C GLN A 103 -33.04 13.98 -41.32
N SER A 104 -33.52 13.56 -40.15
CA SER A 104 -32.88 12.61 -39.26
C SER A 104 -33.74 11.35 -39.11
N SER A 105 -33.22 10.21 -39.59
CA SER A 105 -33.75 8.86 -39.33
C SER A 105 -32.61 7.85 -39.38
N SER A 106 -32.77 6.72 -38.69
CA SER A 106 -31.72 5.73 -38.45
C SER A 106 -31.56 4.70 -39.58
N ASN A 107 -30.31 4.45 -40.01
CA ASN A 107 -29.63 3.17 -39.78
C ASN A 107 -28.15 3.22 -40.18
N GLN A 108 -27.33 2.38 -39.55
CA GLN A 108 -25.89 2.21 -39.82
C GLN A 108 -25.67 1.23 -41.00
N PRO A 109 -24.56 1.31 -41.78
CA PRO A 109 -23.19 1.18 -41.25
C PRO A 109 -22.11 2.16 -41.75
N VAL A 110 -21.14 2.39 -40.86
CA VAL A 110 -19.70 2.66 -41.09
C VAL A 110 -19.32 3.62 -42.23
N THR A 111 -19.08 4.90 -41.90
CA THR A 111 -17.84 5.59 -42.30
C THR A 111 -17.59 6.85 -41.46
N ALA A 112 -16.31 7.11 -41.16
CA ALA A 112 -15.72 8.35 -40.61
C ALA A 112 -16.68 9.45 -40.08
N THR A 113 -17.12 9.32 -38.83
CA THR A 113 -17.79 10.41 -38.11
C THR A 113 -16.81 11.55 -37.84
N VAL A 114 -16.89 12.62 -38.62
CA VAL A 114 -16.38 13.93 -38.19
C VAL A 114 -17.25 14.36 -37.01
N ALA A 115 -16.72 14.21 -35.80
CA ALA A 115 -17.42 14.67 -34.60
C ALA A 115 -17.62 16.19 -34.71
N GLN A 116 -18.88 16.63 -34.63
CA GLN A 116 -19.18 18.04 -34.46
C GLN A 116 -18.67 18.44 -33.08
N GLU A 117 -17.73 19.39 -33.01
CA GLU A 117 -17.22 19.88 -31.73
C GLU A 117 -18.36 20.50 -30.92
N GLN A 118 -18.88 19.77 -29.94
CA GLN A 118 -19.53 20.40 -28.79
C GLN A 118 -18.50 21.34 -28.15
N SER A 119 -18.95 22.51 -27.72
CA SER A 119 -18.10 23.61 -27.25
C SER A 119 -17.24 23.21 -26.05
N ASN A 120 -16.02 22.75 -26.31
CA ASN A 120 -15.01 22.49 -25.30
C ASN A 120 -14.43 23.82 -24.83
N ASN A 121 -14.51 24.09 -23.52
CA ASN A 121 -14.07 25.35 -22.90
C ASN A 121 -12.56 25.64 -23.02
N PHE A 122 -11.78 24.72 -23.59
CA PHE A 122 -10.33 24.80 -23.71
C PHE A 122 -9.87 24.59 -25.15
N ARG A 123 -8.95 25.43 -25.61
CA ARG A 123 -8.27 25.31 -26.90
C ARG A 123 -7.38 24.06 -26.91
N ALA A 124 -7.32 23.37 -28.05
CA ALA A 124 -6.35 22.28 -28.25
C ALA A 124 -4.91 22.82 -28.16
N PRO A 125 -4.01 22.18 -27.40
CA PRO A 125 -2.57 22.48 -27.45
C PRO A 125 -2.03 22.28 -28.87
N SER A 126 -1.06 23.09 -29.28
CA SER A 126 -0.38 22.90 -30.57
C SER A 126 0.64 21.76 -30.51
N THR A 127 1.07 21.28 -31.68
CA THR A 127 2.11 20.25 -31.77
C THR A 127 3.42 20.66 -31.07
N GLN A 128 3.77 21.96 -31.10
CA GLN A 128 4.95 22.48 -30.39
C GLN A 128 4.77 22.42 -28.87
N ASP A 129 3.59 22.81 -28.39
CA ASP A 129 3.26 22.78 -26.95
C ASP A 129 3.26 21.33 -26.40
N LEU A 130 2.73 20.37 -27.17
CA LEU A 130 2.75 18.96 -26.80
C LEU A 130 4.18 18.37 -26.75
N ILE A 131 5.10 18.85 -27.60
CA ILE A 131 6.51 18.48 -27.57
C ILE A 131 7.20 19.06 -26.32
N ALA A 132 6.96 20.33 -25.99
CA ALA A 132 7.49 20.96 -24.79
C ALA A 132 6.93 20.30 -23.50
N PHE A 133 5.63 20.05 -23.45
CA PHE A 133 4.96 19.36 -22.36
C PHE A 133 5.48 17.92 -22.16
N LYS A 134 5.69 17.18 -23.25
CA LYS A 134 6.38 15.88 -23.22
C LYS A 134 7.76 15.98 -22.59
N TRP A 135 8.56 16.99 -22.95
CA TRP A 135 9.92 17.16 -22.42
C TRP A 135 9.92 17.40 -20.89
N LEU A 136 8.96 18.18 -20.38
CA LEU A 136 8.78 18.37 -18.93
C LEU A 136 8.44 17.05 -18.21
N ILE A 137 7.60 16.19 -18.82
CA ILE A 137 7.31 14.84 -18.31
C ILE A 137 8.56 13.94 -18.36
N GLU A 138 9.34 13.98 -19.44
CA GLU A 138 10.58 13.20 -19.56
C GLU A 138 11.65 13.61 -18.54
N ASN A 139 11.71 14.89 -18.17
CA ASN A 139 12.56 15.39 -17.10
C ASN A 139 12.00 15.05 -15.71
N GLY A 140 10.69 15.06 -15.55
CA GLY A 140 9.98 14.84 -14.28
C GLY A 140 9.66 16.12 -13.52
N ASP A 141 9.52 17.28 -14.19
CA ASP A 141 9.12 18.54 -13.54
C ASP A 141 7.62 18.53 -13.24
N VAL A 142 7.26 17.98 -12.08
CA VAL A 142 5.89 17.92 -11.56
C VAL A 142 5.29 19.33 -11.37
N LYS A 143 6.08 20.37 -11.11
CA LYS A 143 5.56 21.73 -10.89
C LYS A 143 5.12 22.36 -12.20
N ALA A 144 5.98 22.35 -13.22
CA ALA A 144 5.65 22.89 -14.53
C ALA A 144 4.51 22.09 -15.20
N VAL A 145 4.56 20.76 -15.12
CA VAL A 145 3.47 19.89 -15.62
C VAL A 145 2.16 20.18 -14.90
N LYS A 146 2.15 20.37 -13.57
CA LYS A 146 0.94 20.71 -12.81
C LYS A 146 0.31 22.00 -13.29
N ASN A 147 1.08 23.08 -13.44
CA ASN A 147 0.52 24.37 -13.87
C ASN A 147 -0.15 24.24 -15.25
N ILE A 148 0.55 23.64 -16.22
CA ILE A 148 0.06 23.48 -17.61
C ILE A 148 -1.26 22.67 -17.67
N VAL A 149 -1.37 21.55 -16.95
CA VAL A 149 -2.59 20.71 -17.02
C VAL A 149 -3.76 21.34 -16.29
N TRP A 150 -3.53 22.06 -15.19
CA TRP A 150 -4.59 22.76 -14.46
C TRP A 150 -5.00 24.07 -15.13
N GLU A 151 -4.15 24.71 -15.92
CA GLU A 151 -4.55 25.76 -16.85
C GLU A 151 -5.40 25.21 -18.00
N ASN A 152 -4.99 24.09 -18.60
CA ASN A 152 -5.69 23.45 -19.72
C ASN A 152 -5.70 21.91 -19.61
N PRO A 153 -6.84 21.28 -19.21
CA PRO A 153 -6.94 19.83 -19.11
C PRO A 153 -6.69 19.06 -20.43
N ARG A 154 -6.73 19.71 -21.60
CA ARG A 154 -6.50 19.06 -22.91
C ARG A 154 -5.06 18.60 -23.16
N TYR A 155 -4.12 18.91 -22.27
CA TYR A 155 -2.81 18.25 -22.25
C TYR A 155 -2.85 16.81 -21.72
N LEU A 156 -3.91 16.41 -21.01
CA LEU A 156 -4.13 15.03 -20.52
C LEU A 156 -5.37 14.36 -21.13
N ILE A 157 -6.45 15.10 -21.41
CA ILE A 157 -7.69 14.53 -21.95
C ILE A 157 -7.92 15.03 -23.39
N SER A 158 -8.01 14.11 -24.35
CA SER A 158 -8.33 14.46 -25.74
C SER A 158 -9.83 14.76 -25.91
N SER A 159 -10.21 15.41 -27.00
CA SER A 159 -11.62 15.74 -27.32
C SER A 159 -12.48 14.55 -27.77
N GLY A 160 -12.06 13.33 -27.44
CA GLY A 160 -12.80 12.08 -27.57
C GLY A 160 -12.63 11.25 -26.29
N ASP A 161 -12.69 11.94 -25.15
CA ASP A 161 -12.77 11.46 -23.76
C ASP A 161 -11.75 10.35 -23.40
N THR A 162 -10.58 10.41 -24.02
CA THR A 162 -9.49 9.41 -23.91
C THR A 162 -8.13 10.07 -23.69
N PRO A 163 -7.13 9.38 -23.09
CA PRO A 163 -5.82 9.92 -22.78
C PRO A 163 -5.12 10.60 -23.98
N ALA A 164 -4.64 11.83 -23.77
CA ALA A 164 -3.96 12.62 -24.78
C ALA A 164 -2.64 11.95 -25.24
N LEU A 165 -2.47 11.82 -26.56
CA LEU A 165 -1.33 11.15 -27.17
C LEU A 165 -0.17 12.13 -27.39
N LEU A 166 0.86 12.01 -26.56
CA LEU A 166 2.07 12.86 -26.62
C LEU A 166 3.13 12.31 -27.58
N GLN A 167 2.97 11.09 -28.10
CA GLN A 167 3.79 10.53 -29.18
C GLN A 167 2.94 9.72 -30.15
N MET A 168 2.45 10.37 -31.21
CA MET A 168 1.50 9.79 -32.17
C MET A 168 1.94 8.47 -32.81
N GLY A 169 3.22 8.34 -33.20
CA GLY A 169 3.73 7.13 -33.87
C GLY A 169 3.64 5.86 -33.02
N SER A 170 3.93 5.96 -31.73
CA SER A 170 3.85 4.84 -30.77
C SER A 170 2.55 4.82 -29.95
N ARG A 171 1.71 5.86 -30.10
CA ARG A 171 0.52 6.15 -29.29
C ARG A 171 0.78 6.21 -27.78
N TYR A 172 1.91 6.76 -27.34
CA TYR A 172 2.16 6.96 -25.91
C TYR A 172 1.28 8.10 -25.34
N ASN A 173 0.55 7.79 -24.27
CA ASN A 173 0.00 8.80 -23.35
C ASN A 173 1.10 9.34 -22.40
N ALA A 174 0.77 10.30 -21.53
CA ALA A 174 1.72 10.87 -20.57
C ALA A 174 2.35 9.82 -19.62
N LEU A 175 1.58 8.81 -19.17
CA LEU A 175 2.04 7.81 -18.22
C LEU A 175 3.03 6.81 -18.83
N HIS A 176 2.84 6.40 -20.09
CA HIS A 176 3.84 5.62 -20.83
C HIS A 176 5.20 6.32 -20.84
N ILE A 177 5.21 7.65 -21.01
CA ILE A 177 6.44 8.45 -21.09
C ILE A 177 7.09 8.57 -19.71
N ALA A 178 6.31 8.86 -18.66
CA ALA A 178 6.79 8.92 -17.28
C ALA A 178 7.35 7.56 -16.80
N ALA A 179 6.66 6.46 -17.11
CA ALA A 179 7.10 5.11 -16.77
C ALA A 179 8.37 4.69 -17.54
N LYS A 180 8.42 4.93 -18.85
CA LYS A 180 9.60 4.71 -19.70
C LYS A 180 10.84 5.50 -19.24
N LYS A 181 10.65 6.62 -18.54
CA LYS A 181 11.71 7.50 -18.03
C LYS A 181 12.02 7.31 -16.54
N GLY A 182 11.41 6.33 -15.87
CA GLY A 182 11.68 6.04 -14.46
C GLY A 182 11.25 7.16 -13.50
N LYS A 183 10.12 7.82 -13.75
CA LYS A 183 9.67 9.01 -12.99
C LYS A 183 8.47 8.68 -12.07
N PRO A 184 8.65 8.05 -10.90
CA PRO A 184 7.55 7.60 -10.04
C PRO A 184 6.63 8.74 -9.59
N LYS A 185 7.21 9.85 -9.09
CA LYS A 185 6.46 11.05 -8.66
C LYS A 185 5.64 11.70 -9.79
N MET A 186 6.06 11.53 -11.05
CA MET A 186 5.30 11.99 -12.22
C MET A 186 4.17 11.02 -12.57
N CYS A 187 4.38 9.71 -12.42
CA CYS A 187 3.34 8.70 -12.61
C CYS A 187 2.19 8.89 -11.59
N GLU A 188 2.57 9.05 -10.32
CA GLU A 188 1.68 9.37 -9.19
C GLU A 188 0.93 10.68 -9.43
N PHE A 189 1.62 11.76 -9.78
CA PHE A 189 0.98 13.05 -10.08
C PHE A 189 -0.04 12.94 -11.23
N LEU A 190 0.30 12.25 -12.33
CA LEU A 190 -0.57 12.09 -13.48
C LEU A 190 -1.83 11.30 -13.11
N LEU A 191 -1.67 10.16 -12.43
CA LEU A 191 -2.78 9.29 -12.02
C LEU A 191 -3.69 9.92 -10.96
N ASN A 192 -3.12 10.70 -10.03
CA ASN A 192 -3.91 11.46 -9.06
C ASN A 192 -4.61 12.65 -9.71
N THR A 193 -4.04 13.28 -10.75
CA THR A 193 -4.68 14.40 -11.46
C THR A 193 -5.85 13.93 -12.32
N VAL A 194 -5.71 12.82 -13.07
CA VAL A 194 -6.85 12.25 -13.82
C VAL A 194 -7.84 11.49 -12.93
N GLY A 195 -7.50 11.28 -11.66
CA GLY A 195 -8.37 10.76 -10.60
C GLY A 195 -8.88 11.83 -9.63
N ASP A 196 -8.82 13.13 -9.98
CA ASP A 196 -9.39 14.21 -9.16
C ASP A 196 -10.76 14.64 -9.74
N PRO A 197 -11.86 14.54 -8.96
CA PRO A 197 -13.18 15.01 -9.38
C PRO A 197 -13.17 16.46 -9.87
N LYS A 198 -12.35 17.32 -9.27
CA LYS A 198 -12.24 18.74 -9.60
C LYS A 198 -11.55 18.95 -10.94
N PHE A 199 -10.62 18.07 -11.32
CA PHE A 199 -9.97 18.11 -12.63
C PHE A 199 -10.96 17.69 -13.73
N MET A 200 -11.77 16.65 -13.47
CA MET A 200 -12.84 16.22 -14.38
C MET A 200 -13.95 17.26 -14.52
N GLN A 201 -14.46 17.78 -13.41
CA GLN A 201 -15.44 18.88 -13.37
C GLN A 201 -14.93 20.12 -14.13
N ARG A 202 -13.63 20.44 -13.99
CA ARG A 202 -13.00 21.55 -14.72
C ARG A 202 -12.91 21.30 -16.23
N HIS A 203 -12.74 20.05 -16.68
CA HIS A 203 -12.70 19.73 -18.11
C HIS A 203 -14.10 19.71 -18.75
N TYR A 204 -15.05 19.00 -18.14
CA TYR A 204 -16.37 18.72 -18.73
C TYR A 204 -17.48 19.73 -18.35
N GLY A 205 -17.29 20.50 -17.28
CA GLY A 205 -18.33 21.34 -16.67
C GLY A 205 -19.20 20.59 -15.67
N GLU A 206 -19.78 21.32 -14.71
CA GLU A 206 -20.43 20.76 -13.51
C GLU A 206 -21.63 19.86 -13.81
N ASP A 207 -22.35 20.12 -14.89
CA ASP A 207 -23.57 19.39 -15.24
C ASP A 207 -23.31 18.07 -15.96
N LYS A 208 -22.17 17.92 -16.66
CA LYS A 208 -21.85 16.69 -17.40
C LYS A 208 -21.33 15.56 -16.51
N CYS A 209 -20.62 15.88 -15.43
CA CYS A 209 -20.05 14.87 -14.53
C CYS A 209 -21.11 14.04 -13.77
N LYS A 210 -22.33 14.56 -13.59
CA LYS A 210 -23.45 13.85 -12.93
C LYS A 210 -23.94 12.62 -13.71
N THR A 211 -23.70 12.57 -15.02
CA THR A 211 -24.17 11.49 -15.91
C THR A 211 -23.22 10.29 -15.94
N TYR A 212 -21.94 10.49 -15.64
CA TYR A 212 -20.90 9.46 -15.75
C TYR A 212 -20.38 9.05 -14.38
N LEU A 213 -21.08 8.10 -13.75
CA LEU A 213 -20.60 7.44 -12.54
C LEU A 213 -19.20 6.85 -12.80
N ASN A 214 -18.24 7.18 -11.91
CA ASN A 214 -16.85 6.69 -11.93
C ASN A 214 -15.98 7.15 -13.12
N LEU A 215 -16.26 8.29 -13.75
CA LEU A 215 -15.48 8.85 -14.87
C LEU A 215 -13.96 8.96 -14.59
N GLU A 216 -13.60 9.30 -13.35
CA GLU A 216 -12.20 9.33 -12.85
C GLU A 216 -11.53 7.96 -12.91
N GLN A 217 -12.22 6.92 -12.45
CA GLN A 217 -11.73 5.54 -12.47
C GLN A 217 -11.57 5.02 -13.89
N ILE A 218 -12.48 5.41 -14.80
CA ILE A 218 -12.41 5.10 -16.23
C ILE A 218 -11.18 5.77 -16.86
N MET A 219 -10.89 7.03 -16.54
CA MET A 219 -9.68 7.69 -17.05
C MET A 219 -8.40 7.11 -16.45
N GLN A 220 -8.38 6.74 -15.17
CA GLN A 220 -7.26 6.02 -14.55
C GLN A 220 -7.02 4.66 -15.21
N ASP A 221 -8.06 3.85 -15.43
CA ASP A 221 -8.00 2.59 -16.19
C ASP A 221 -7.40 2.81 -17.60
N LEU A 222 -7.96 3.74 -18.37
CA LEU A 222 -7.47 4.07 -19.71
C LEU A 222 -5.99 4.52 -19.68
N TYR A 223 -5.55 5.23 -18.64
CA TYR A 223 -4.15 5.60 -18.49
C TYR A 223 -3.22 4.43 -18.15
N LEU A 224 -3.65 3.52 -17.27
CA LEU A 224 -2.91 2.37 -16.76
C LEU A 224 -2.84 1.18 -17.74
N ASN A 225 -3.93 0.94 -18.47
CA ASN A 225 -4.17 -0.32 -19.18
C ASN A 225 -4.20 -0.19 -20.70
N THR A 226 -4.32 1.02 -21.27
CA THR A 226 -4.12 1.21 -22.73
C THR A 226 -2.69 0.79 -23.11
N PRO A 227 -2.50 -0.12 -24.07
CA PRO A 227 -1.17 -0.54 -24.52
C PRO A 227 -0.61 0.35 -25.63
N ASP A 228 0.72 0.32 -25.81
CA ASP A 228 1.39 1.01 -26.92
C ASP A 228 1.13 0.36 -28.29
N LYS A 229 1.21 1.16 -29.37
CA LYS A 229 1.00 0.65 -30.74
C LYS A 229 2.11 -0.30 -31.23
N GLY A 230 3.32 -0.22 -30.66
CA GLY A 230 4.51 -0.93 -31.16
C GLY A 230 4.58 -2.39 -30.73
N LEU A 231 4.52 -2.63 -29.41
CA LEU A 231 4.71 -3.95 -28.79
C LEU A 231 3.50 -4.42 -27.97
N ASN A 232 2.39 -3.66 -27.99
CA ASN A 232 1.23 -3.87 -27.11
C ASN A 232 1.61 -3.79 -25.61
N GLU A 233 2.58 -2.93 -25.27
CA GLU A 233 3.10 -2.82 -23.90
C GLU A 233 2.41 -1.68 -23.15
N THR A 234 1.76 -1.98 -22.02
CA THR A 234 1.17 -0.98 -21.11
C THR A 234 2.26 -0.26 -20.28
N PRO A 235 1.98 0.89 -19.62
CA PRO A 235 2.95 1.55 -18.74
C PRO A 235 3.59 0.63 -17.68
N LEU A 236 2.86 -0.38 -17.18
CA LEU A 236 3.40 -1.38 -16.27
C LEU A 236 4.48 -2.25 -16.94
N HIS A 237 4.27 -2.70 -18.19
CA HIS A 237 5.29 -3.39 -18.98
C HIS A 237 6.54 -2.53 -19.16
N PHE A 238 6.40 -1.22 -19.40
CA PHE A 238 7.56 -0.32 -19.48
C PHE A 238 8.32 -0.26 -18.14
N ALA A 239 7.61 -0.11 -17.02
CA ALA A 239 8.22 0.02 -15.69
C ALA A 239 9.03 -1.23 -15.28
N VAL A 240 8.45 -2.42 -15.40
CA VAL A 240 9.10 -3.69 -15.00
C VAL A 240 10.28 -4.02 -15.92
N LYS A 241 10.17 -3.76 -17.22
CA LYS A 241 11.16 -4.12 -18.25
C LYS A 241 12.47 -3.36 -18.12
N PHE A 242 12.41 -2.12 -17.64
CA PHE A 242 13.60 -1.31 -17.32
C PHE A 242 14.02 -1.41 -15.84
N GLY A 243 13.31 -2.18 -15.01
CA GLY A 243 13.65 -2.39 -13.60
C GLY A 243 13.27 -1.24 -12.65
N PHE A 244 12.33 -0.36 -13.04
CA PHE A 244 11.95 0.82 -12.26
C PHE A 244 11.02 0.47 -11.08
N LYS A 245 11.54 -0.20 -10.03
CA LYS A 245 10.80 -0.63 -8.82
C LYS A 245 9.83 0.42 -8.28
N ASP A 246 10.27 1.67 -8.12
CA ASP A 246 9.42 2.72 -7.54
C ASP A 246 8.26 3.11 -8.47
N VAL A 247 8.44 3.02 -9.79
CA VAL A 247 7.34 3.19 -10.75
C VAL A 247 6.40 2.00 -10.67
N VAL A 248 6.91 0.77 -10.61
CA VAL A 248 6.06 -0.43 -10.45
C VAL A 248 5.22 -0.32 -9.19
N ARG A 249 5.81 0.07 -8.05
CA ARG A 249 5.10 0.28 -6.77
C ARG A 249 3.97 1.31 -6.88
N VAL A 250 4.22 2.43 -7.58
CA VAL A 250 3.18 3.46 -7.84
C VAL A 250 2.09 2.94 -8.78
N LEU A 251 2.41 2.17 -9.82
CA LEU A 251 1.39 1.66 -10.74
C LEU A 251 0.48 0.62 -10.06
N VAL A 252 1.05 -0.32 -9.29
CA VAL A 252 0.27 -1.40 -8.65
C VAL A 252 -0.52 -0.97 -7.41
N SER A 253 -0.35 0.27 -6.92
CA SER A 253 -1.18 0.80 -5.82
C SER A 253 -2.55 1.32 -6.27
N TYR A 254 -2.81 1.44 -7.58
CA TYR A 254 -4.14 1.76 -8.11
C TYR A 254 -4.87 0.46 -8.44
N SER A 255 -6.09 0.29 -7.90
CA SER A 255 -6.87 -0.95 -8.04
C SER A 255 -7.27 -1.28 -9.48
N GLN A 256 -7.25 -0.28 -10.37
CA GLN A 256 -7.47 -0.44 -11.80
C GLN A 256 -6.28 -1.05 -12.54
N CYS A 257 -5.07 -1.16 -11.96
CA CYS A 257 -3.88 -1.59 -12.69
C CYS A 257 -3.88 -3.10 -12.97
N ILE A 258 -4.16 -3.50 -14.23
CA ILE A 258 -4.30 -4.91 -14.60
C ILE A 258 -2.91 -5.53 -14.83
N LYS A 259 -2.43 -6.26 -13.81
CA LYS A 259 -1.11 -6.93 -13.81
C LYS A 259 -0.97 -8.10 -14.81
N THR A 260 -2.07 -8.54 -15.42
CA THR A 260 -2.17 -9.76 -16.25
C THR A 260 -2.33 -9.51 -17.75
N LEU A 261 -2.34 -8.26 -18.21
CA LEU A 261 -2.36 -7.94 -19.64
C LEU A 261 -1.11 -8.47 -20.33
N LYS A 262 -1.26 -8.97 -21.56
CA LYS A 262 -0.17 -9.54 -22.37
C LYS A 262 0.33 -8.57 -23.44
N ASN A 263 1.64 -8.55 -23.67
CA ASN A 263 2.26 -7.87 -24.80
C ASN A 263 2.11 -8.68 -26.12
N LYS A 264 2.64 -8.14 -27.23
CA LYS A 264 2.61 -8.77 -28.56
C LYS A 264 3.31 -10.13 -28.65
N TYR A 265 4.15 -10.48 -27.67
CA TYR A 265 4.83 -11.78 -27.57
C TYR A 265 4.13 -12.72 -26.56
N GLU A 266 2.88 -12.41 -26.20
CA GLU A 266 2.07 -13.09 -25.19
C GLU A 266 2.62 -13.07 -23.75
N GLN A 267 3.63 -12.25 -23.48
CA GLN A 267 4.27 -12.14 -22.16
C GLN A 267 3.51 -11.16 -21.26
N MET A 268 3.37 -11.50 -19.98
CA MET A 268 2.89 -10.61 -18.93
C MET A 268 4.04 -9.75 -18.37
N PRO A 269 3.75 -8.65 -17.63
CA PRO A 269 4.76 -7.85 -16.94
C PRO A 269 5.74 -8.65 -16.06
N ILE A 270 5.25 -9.74 -15.45
CA ILE A 270 6.03 -10.61 -14.56
C ILE A 270 7.06 -11.49 -15.29
N ASP A 271 6.90 -11.66 -16.61
CA ASP A 271 7.77 -12.49 -17.45
C ASP A 271 8.94 -11.70 -18.06
N ILE A 272 8.88 -10.35 -17.99
CA ILE A 272 9.82 -9.44 -18.65
C ILE A 272 10.59 -8.53 -17.68
N ILE A 273 10.58 -8.85 -16.39
CA ILE A 273 11.23 -8.07 -15.32
C ILE A 273 12.73 -7.89 -15.62
N CYS A 274 13.18 -6.64 -15.66
CA CYS A 274 14.56 -6.24 -15.95
C CYS A 274 15.13 -6.66 -17.32
N ASN A 275 14.32 -7.14 -18.29
CA ASN A 275 14.78 -7.58 -19.63
C ASN A 275 15.49 -6.48 -20.48
N ARG A 276 15.51 -5.22 -20.03
CA ARG A 276 16.31 -4.12 -20.60
C ARG A 276 17.13 -3.34 -19.55
N LYS A 277 17.32 -3.85 -18.34
CA LYS A 277 18.35 -3.34 -17.42
C LYS A 277 19.73 -3.77 -17.94
N ARG A 278 20.76 -2.93 -17.77
CA ARG A 278 22.13 -3.23 -18.23
C ARG A 278 22.90 -4.19 -17.32
N GLU A 279 22.47 -4.28 -16.07
CA GLU A 279 23.10 -5.02 -15.00
C GLU A 279 22.09 -6.02 -14.44
N GLU A 280 22.49 -7.28 -14.30
CA GLU A 280 21.65 -8.29 -13.66
C GLU A 280 21.63 -8.08 -12.15
N ASP A 281 20.44 -8.23 -11.57
CA ASP A 281 20.13 -7.81 -10.20
C ASP A 281 18.97 -8.67 -9.69
N GLU A 282 19.32 -9.83 -9.15
CA GLU A 282 18.36 -10.82 -8.69
C GLU A 282 17.59 -10.36 -7.45
N ALA A 283 18.14 -9.42 -6.67
CA ALA A 283 17.43 -8.78 -5.58
C ALA A 283 16.29 -7.91 -6.14
N LEU A 284 16.58 -7.00 -7.07
CA LEU A 284 15.58 -6.16 -7.73
C LEU A 284 14.56 -6.96 -8.54
N LYS A 285 14.99 -8.01 -9.26
CA LYS A 285 14.07 -8.93 -9.97
C LYS A 285 13.09 -9.58 -8.98
N ARG A 286 13.55 -10.00 -7.79
CA ARG A 286 12.72 -10.58 -6.72
C ARG A 286 11.77 -9.55 -6.10
N GLU A 287 12.25 -8.36 -5.78
CA GLU A 287 11.42 -7.26 -5.24
C GLU A 287 10.31 -6.85 -6.21
N ILE A 288 10.62 -6.68 -7.51
CA ILE A 288 9.62 -6.33 -8.52
C ILE A 288 8.60 -7.47 -8.69
N ARG A 289 9.05 -8.74 -8.65
CA ARG A 289 8.16 -9.91 -8.65
C ARG A 289 7.18 -9.87 -7.47
N MET A 290 7.64 -9.56 -6.26
CA MET A 290 6.79 -9.44 -5.06
C MET A 290 5.80 -8.26 -5.09
N LEU A 291 5.99 -7.26 -5.95
CA LEU A 291 5.01 -6.20 -6.22
C LEU A 291 3.95 -6.63 -7.26
N LEU A 292 4.30 -7.54 -8.17
CA LEU A 292 3.41 -8.03 -9.22
C LEU A 292 2.54 -9.19 -8.74
N GLU A 293 3.08 -10.11 -7.95
CA GLU A 293 2.31 -11.21 -7.35
C GLU A 293 1.30 -10.69 -6.31
N ASP A 294 0.27 -11.49 -6.01
CA ASP A 294 -0.64 -11.22 -4.90
C ASP A 294 0.05 -11.57 -3.58
N GLN A 295 0.05 -10.62 -2.64
CA GLN A 295 0.63 -10.80 -1.31
C GLN A 295 -0.38 -11.41 -0.36
N PHE A 296 0.00 -12.52 0.29
CA PHE A 296 -0.81 -13.27 1.23
C PHE A 296 -0.34 -13.09 2.67
N TYR A 297 -1.29 -13.15 3.59
CA TYR A 297 -1.09 -13.03 5.04
C TYR A 297 -1.81 -14.18 5.76
N VAL A 298 -1.20 -14.72 6.82
CA VAL A 298 -1.76 -15.82 7.62
C VAL A 298 -2.14 -15.29 9.00
N PRO A 299 -3.43 -15.24 9.37
CA PRO A 299 -3.89 -14.63 10.62
C PRO A 299 -4.07 -15.63 11.78
N VAL A 300 -3.83 -15.17 13.01
CA VAL A 300 -4.46 -15.73 14.21
C VAL A 300 -5.82 -15.10 14.40
N LEU A 301 -6.84 -15.95 14.52
CA LEU A 301 -8.21 -15.59 14.83
C LEU A 301 -8.52 -16.01 16.28
N ARG A 302 -9.04 -15.07 17.08
CA ARG A 302 -9.57 -15.34 18.43
C ARG A 302 -11.01 -14.87 18.51
N THR A 303 -11.84 -15.55 19.30
CA THR A 303 -13.12 -14.99 19.72
C THR A 303 -12.91 -13.95 20.81
N GLU A 304 -13.80 -12.97 20.89
CA GLU A 304 -13.92 -12.09 22.05
C GLU A 304 -14.03 -12.92 23.36
N GLY A 305 -13.42 -12.41 24.44
CA GLY A 305 -13.34 -13.10 25.73
C GLY A 305 -12.61 -14.45 25.75
N ASN A 306 -11.90 -14.85 24.68
CA ASN A 306 -11.31 -16.20 24.51
C ASN A 306 -12.33 -17.36 24.67
N ALA A 307 -13.62 -17.12 24.40
CA ALA A 307 -14.69 -18.12 24.55
C ALA A 307 -14.51 -19.41 23.72
N CYS A 308 -13.68 -19.38 22.66
CA CYS A 308 -13.30 -20.53 21.85
C CYS A 308 -11.76 -20.59 21.67
N PRO A 309 -11.19 -21.79 21.44
CA PRO A 309 -9.75 -21.93 21.22
C PRO A 309 -9.28 -21.15 19.97
N PRO A 310 -8.06 -20.59 19.99
CA PRO A 310 -7.55 -19.76 18.89
C PRO A 310 -7.31 -20.56 17.61
N ILE A 311 -7.65 -19.98 16.45
CA ILE A 311 -7.63 -20.64 15.14
C ILE A 311 -6.68 -19.91 14.19
N ILE A 312 -5.83 -20.67 13.49
CA ILE A 312 -5.05 -20.13 12.36
C ILE A 312 -5.96 -20.05 11.13
N GLY A 313 -6.37 -18.84 10.76
CA GLY A 313 -7.27 -18.58 9.62
C GLY A 313 -6.64 -18.94 8.27
N GLU A 314 -7.45 -19.06 7.21
CA GLU A 314 -6.93 -19.29 5.85
C GLU A 314 -6.07 -18.10 5.36
N PRO A 315 -5.09 -18.31 4.47
CA PRO A 315 -4.32 -17.20 3.90
C PRO A 315 -5.22 -16.27 3.09
N PHE A 316 -5.17 -14.97 3.39
CA PHE A 316 -5.94 -13.93 2.69
C PHE A 316 -5.01 -12.90 2.04
N SER A 317 -5.54 -12.10 1.13
CA SER A 317 -4.83 -10.99 0.47
C SER A 317 -5.61 -9.69 0.67
N PRO A 318 -5.00 -8.50 0.70
CA PRO A 318 -5.72 -7.23 0.73
C PRO A 318 -6.73 -7.08 -0.42
N ASN A 319 -6.46 -7.72 -1.57
CA ASN A 319 -7.36 -7.76 -2.74
C ASN A 319 -8.59 -8.66 -2.54
N ASN A 320 -8.60 -9.52 -1.51
CA ASN A 320 -9.71 -10.42 -1.16
C ASN A 320 -9.75 -10.62 0.38
N PRO A 321 -10.30 -9.63 1.13
CA PRO A 321 -10.21 -9.60 2.59
C PRO A 321 -11.05 -10.67 3.28
N LEU A 322 -10.70 -10.94 4.55
CA LEU A 322 -11.42 -11.88 5.41
C LEU A 322 -12.85 -11.41 5.68
N ASN A 323 -13.82 -12.18 5.18
CA ASN A 323 -15.22 -11.98 5.51
C ASN A 323 -15.56 -12.74 6.81
N LEU A 324 -15.14 -12.17 7.95
CA LEU A 324 -15.43 -12.68 9.30
C LEU A 324 -16.91 -12.42 9.69
N ASN A 325 -17.37 -13.05 10.78
CA ASN A 325 -18.60 -12.71 11.51
C ASN A 325 -19.88 -12.63 10.66
N LYS A 326 -20.02 -13.55 9.70
CA LYS A 326 -21.16 -13.64 8.76
C LYS A 326 -22.49 -14.07 9.41
N ASP A 327 -22.40 -14.78 10.54
CA ASP A 327 -23.54 -15.28 11.29
C ASP A 327 -23.63 -14.52 12.63
N PRO A 328 -24.73 -13.80 12.92
CA PRO A 328 -24.88 -13.05 14.15
C PRO A 328 -25.11 -13.92 15.40
N ILE A 329 -25.28 -15.23 15.25
CA ILE A 329 -25.40 -16.18 16.37
C ILE A 329 -24.02 -16.76 16.77
N SER A 330 -23.08 -16.81 15.83
CA SER A 330 -21.70 -17.24 16.08
C SER A 330 -20.92 -16.22 16.93
N PRO A 331 -20.01 -16.66 17.81
CA PRO A 331 -19.23 -15.75 18.65
C PRO A 331 -18.33 -14.83 17.79
N HIS A 332 -18.23 -13.55 18.17
CA HIS A 332 -17.48 -12.55 17.42
C HIS A 332 -15.98 -12.90 17.35
N VAL A 333 -15.44 -13.03 16.12
CA VAL A 333 -14.05 -13.39 15.84
C VAL A 333 -13.26 -12.18 15.33
N GLU A 334 -12.04 -12.02 15.84
CA GLU A 334 -11.12 -10.95 15.48
C GLU A 334 -9.75 -11.49 15.07
N VAL A 335 -9.04 -10.74 14.23
CA VAL A 335 -7.61 -10.96 13.99
C VAL A 335 -6.82 -10.44 15.20
N ARG A 336 -6.01 -11.28 15.84
CA ARG A 336 -5.15 -10.89 16.97
C ARG A 336 -3.65 -10.98 16.68
N ALA A 337 -3.26 -11.62 15.58
CA ALA A 337 -1.93 -11.53 14.97
C ALA A 337 -1.96 -11.91 13.50
N PHE A 338 -0.91 -11.60 12.74
CA PHE A 338 -0.70 -12.11 11.38
C PHE A 338 0.77 -12.15 10.98
N ALA A 339 1.10 -13.07 10.07
CA ALA A 339 2.39 -13.15 9.38
C ALA A 339 2.23 -12.84 7.89
N GLY A 340 3.18 -12.08 7.32
CA GLY A 340 3.23 -11.72 5.89
C GLY A 340 3.68 -10.28 5.65
N PRO A 341 3.95 -9.87 4.39
CA PRO A 341 3.50 -10.51 3.16
C PRO A 341 4.29 -11.76 2.75
N MET A 342 3.59 -12.69 2.09
CA MET A 342 4.11 -13.96 1.59
C MET A 342 3.57 -14.26 0.19
N THR A 343 4.18 -15.17 -0.56
CA THR A 343 3.53 -15.71 -1.77
C THR A 343 2.41 -16.70 -1.40
N LYS A 344 1.49 -16.99 -2.33
CA LYS A 344 0.36 -17.92 -2.08
C LYS A 344 0.80 -19.32 -1.62
N THR A 345 1.89 -19.84 -2.18
CA THR A 345 2.45 -21.14 -1.80
C THR A 345 3.14 -21.08 -0.44
N GLN A 346 4.00 -20.09 -0.23
CA GLN A 346 4.72 -19.87 1.03
C GLN A 346 3.75 -19.68 2.21
N ALA A 347 2.66 -18.94 2.02
CA ALA A 347 1.61 -18.74 3.03
C ALA A 347 0.88 -20.06 3.38
N ALA A 348 0.60 -20.91 2.39
CA ALA A 348 -0.02 -22.21 2.62
C ALA A 348 0.89 -23.17 3.38
N GLU A 349 2.20 -23.17 3.08
CA GLU A 349 3.21 -23.97 3.77
C GLU A 349 3.46 -23.50 5.20
N PHE A 350 3.61 -22.18 5.40
CA PHE A 350 3.71 -21.55 6.72
C PHE A 350 2.52 -21.91 7.60
N ARG A 351 1.30 -21.73 7.08
CA ARG A 351 0.07 -22.13 7.76
C ARG A 351 0.04 -23.62 8.12
N LYS A 352 0.47 -24.50 7.21
CA LYS A 352 0.54 -25.95 7.43
C LYS A 352 1.50 -26.29 8.59
N LYS A 353 2.67 -25.64 8.63
CA LYS A 353 3.67 -25.84 9.68
C LYS A 353 3.25 -25.23 11.03
N TRP A 354 2.54 -24.11 11.02
CA TRP A 354 1.97 -23.49 12.22
C TRP A 354 0.82 -24.33 12.82
N LYS A 355 -0.07 -24.88 11.96
CA LYS A 355 -1.17 -25.76 12.39
C LYS A 355 -0.67 -27.09 12.96
N THR A 356 0.32 -27.68 12.31
CA THR A 356 0.95 -28.94 12.72
C THR A 356 2.46 -28.82 12.58
N PRO A 357 3.15 -28.38 13.65
CA PRO A 357 4.60 -28.42 13.70
C PRO A 357 5.11 -29.85 13.46
N PRO A 358 6.27 -30.05 12.81
CA PRO A 358 6.79 -31.38 12.55
C PRO A 358 6.96 -32.16 13.87
N ARG A 359 6.37 -33.36 13.94
CA ARG A 359 6.74 -34.31 15.00
C ARG A 359 8.21 -34.66 14.82
N VAL A 360 9.02 -34.31 15.81
CA VAL A 360 10.39 -34.85 15.91
C VAL A 360 10.25 -36.35 16.08
N THR A 361 10.57 -37.12 15.04
CA THR A 361 10.56 -38.57 15.13
C THR A 361 11.68 -38.98 16.08
N PRO A 362 11.40 -39.67 17.20
CA PRO A 362 12.46 -40.15 18.06
C PRO A 362 13.34 -41.11 17.25
N LYS A 363 14.67 -40.93 17.34
CA LYS A 363 15.62 -41.87 16.74
C LYS A 363 15.36 -43.25 17.36
N LYS A 364 15.09 -44.27 16.53
CA LYS A 364 14.98 -45.67 16.98
C LYS A 364 16.26 -46.03 17.75
N GLY A 365 16.17 -46.23 19.07
CA GLY A 365 17.36 -46.52 19.90
C GLY A 365 17.13 -46.58 21.42
N GLN A 366 16.21 -45.80 21.98
CA GLN A 366 15.81 -45.89 23.40
C GLN A 366 14.33 -46.27 23.53
N GLY A 367 13.99 -47.03 24.57
CA GLY A 367 12.68 -47.67 24.75
C GLY A 367 11.66 -46.90 25.59
N ASP A 368 10.39 -47.22 25.35
CA ASP A 368 9.31 -47.36 26.32
C ASP A 368 9.04 -46.22 27.31
N ALA A 369 8.58 -45.08 26.77
CA ALA A 369 7.65 -44.18 27.46
C ALA A 369 6.64 -43.57 26.45
N PRO A 370 5.33 -43.44 26.79
CA PRO A 370 4.32 -42.87 25.88
C PRO A 370 4.37 -41.33 25.83
N GLY A 371 5.53 -40.76 25.53
CA GLY A 371 5.80 -39.31 25.50
C GLY A 371 5.23 -38.61 24.26
N ILE A 372 3.99 -38.10 24.35
CA ILE A 372 3.35 -37.30 23.27
C ILE A 372 3.91 -35.85 23.22
N MET A 373 4.65 -35.40 24.24
CA MET A 373 5.08 -34.01 24.44
C MET A 373 6.36 -33.56 23.73
N ASN A 374 7.04 -34.42 22.95
CA ASN A 374 8.41 -34.16 22.45
C ASN A 374 8.50 -33.19 21.24
N SER A 375 7.76 -32.08 21.27
CA SER A 375 7.85 -30.97 20.30
C SER A 375 7.74 -29.63 21.05
N PRO A 376 8.80 -28.80 21.10
CA PRO A 376 8.80 -27.56 21.89
C PRO A 376 7.65 -26.61 21.55
N SER A 377 7.27 -26.51 20.28
CA SER A 377 6.15 -25.69 19.82
C SER A 377 4.77 -26.21 20.27
N ILE A 378 4.63 -27.49 20.59
CA ILE A 378 3.41 -28.03 21.22
C ILE A 378 3.38 -27.68 22.71
N VAL A 379 4.51 -27.77 23.41
CA VAL A 379 4.63 -27.37 24.82
C VAL A 379 4.30 -25.88 24.97
N LEU A 380 4.98 -25.00 24.23
CA LEU A 380 4.74 -23.54 24.25
C LEU A 380 3.28 -23.15 23.98
N ARG A 381 2.57 -23.91 23.12
CA ARG A 381 1.15 -23.67 22.77
C ARG A 381 0.15 -24.26 23.76
N LEU A 382 0.59 -25.11 24.69
CA LEU A 382 -0.24 -25.66 25.78
C LEU A 382 0.02 -24.92 27.11
N GLN A 383 1.24 -24.40 27.27
CA GLN A 383 1.74 -23.67 28.43
C GLN A 383 1.17 -22.24 28.50
N ASP A 384 1.21 -21.50 27.39
CA ASP A 384 0.62 -20.16 27.29
C ASP A 384 -0.74 -20.21 26.57
N THR A 385 -1.83 -20.14 27.34
CA THR A 385 -3.21 -20.19 26.84
C THR A 385 -3.68 -18.89 26.19
N GLU A 386 -3.04 -17.76 26.47
CA GLU A 386 -3.48 -16.42 26.06
C GLU A 386 -2.68 -15.85 24.88
N LYS A 387 -1.41 -16.24 24.71
CA LYS A 387 -0.51 -15.80 23.63
C LYS A 387 0.39 -16.92 23.07
N GLY A 388 0.24 -18.19 23.48
CA GLY A 388 1.15 -19.27 23.06
C GLY A 388 1.09 -19.62 21.57
N LEU A 389 -0.05 -19.40 20.91
CA LEU A 389 -0.17 -19.57 19.45
C LEU A 389 0.55 -18.43 18.70
N GLU A 390 0.46 -17.21 19.23
CA GLU A 390 1.15 -16.01 18.77
C GLU A 390 2.67 -16.12 18.99
N ARG A 391 3.13 -16.65 20.13
CA ARG A 391 4.55 -16.95 20.39
C ARG A 391 5.13 -17.89 19.33
N VAL A 392 4.48 -19.04 19.12
CA VAL A 392 4.87 -20.01 18.07
C VAL A 392 4.78 -19.40 16.66
N GLY A 393 3.85 -18.48 16.43
CA GLY A 393 3.73 -17.74 15.17
C GLY A 393 4.88 -16.77 14.92
N ARG A 394 5.33 -16.05 15.96
CA ARG A 394 6.46 -15.11 15.92
C ARG A 394 7.78 -15.82 15.64
N ASP A 395 8.03 -16.93 16.33
CA ASP A 395 9.23 -17.74 16.13
C ASP A 395 9.25 -18.42 14.74
N LEU A 396 8.08 -18.83 14.23
CA LEU A 396 7.95 -19.34 12.87
C LEU A 396 8.11 -18.24 11.81
N ALA A 397 7.66 -17.00 12.08
CA ALA A 397 7.84 -15.86 11.19
C ALA A 397 9.32 -15.49 11.04
N GLU A 398 10.08 -15.54 12.14
CA GLU A 398 11.54 -15.38 12.14
C GLU A 398 12.24 -16.48 11.33
N GLU A 399 11.87 -17.77 11.52
CA GLU A 399 12.41 -18.89 10.74
C GLU A 399 12.13 -18.75 9.23
N TYR A 400 10.96 -18.22 8.85
CA TYR A 400 10.58 -18.00 7.45
C TYR A 400 11.03 -16.65 6.88
N GLN A 401 11.69 -15.80 7.69
CA GLN A 401 12.09 -14.44 7.35
C GLN A 401 10.93 -13.58 6.81
N VAL A 402 9.75 -13.70 7.43
CA VAL A 402 8.56 -12.91 7.09
C VAL A 402 8.17 -11.99 8.24
N LEU A 403 7.59 -10.83 7.90
CA LEU A 403 7.16 -9.86 8.89
C LEU A 403 6.04 -10.44 9.77
N TRP A 404 6.16 -10.22 11.07
CA TRP A 404 5.16 -10.51 12.08
C TRP A 404 4.47 -9.22 12.52
N LYS A 405 3.20 -9.31 12.91
CA LYS A 405 2.51 -8.28 13.71
C LYS A 405 1.48 -8.93 14.62
N GLU A 406 1.39 -8.46 15.86
CA GLU A 406 0.34 -8.88 16.80
C GLU A 406 -0.32 -7.70 17.51
N TYR A 407 -1.58 -7.90 17.89
CA TYR A 407 -2.36 -6.88 18.58
C TYR A 407 -2.02 -6.82 20.06
N TRP A 408 -1.83 -5.60 20.56
CA TRP A 408 -1.57 -5.31 21.98
C TRP A 408 -2.63 -4.35 22.53
N PRO A 409 -3.54 -4.82 23.42
CA PRO A 409 -4.67 -4.02 23.89
C PRO A 409 -4.31 -2.67 24.52
N PHE A 410 -3.15 -2.58 25.19
CA PHE A 410 -2.68 -1.36 25.83
C PHE A 410 -2.18 -0.30 24.83
N LEU A 411 -1.63 -0.71 23.68
CA LEU A 411 -1.25 0.19 22.58
C LEU A 411 -2.39 0.45 21.59
N LYS A 412 -3.38 -0.46 21.52
CA LYS A 412 -4.47 -0.50 20.53
C LYS A 412 -3.97 -0.57 19.07
N ASP A 413 -2.75 -1.08 18.86
CA ASP A 413 -2.07 -1.17 17.56
C ASP A 413 -1.56 -2.61 17.31
N PHE A 414 -1.26 -2.91 16.04
CA PHE A 414 -0.58 -4.12 15.58
C PHE A 414 0.93 -3.90 15.49
N VAL A 415 1.67 -4.45 16.45
CA VAL A 415 3.08 -4.16 16.72
C VAL A 415 3.89 -5.44 16.81
N ASP A 416 5.17 -5.37 16.46
CA ASP A 416 6.15 -6.43 16.72
C ASP A 416 7.29 -5.90 17.58
N PHE A 417 7.42 -6.42 18.80
CA PHE A 417 8.45 -6.01 19.77
C PHE A 417 9.84 -6.63 19.49
N ARG A 418 10.00 -7.37 18.38
CA ARG A 418 11.32 -7.67 17.79
C ARG A 418 11.77 -6.61 16.76
N SER A 419 10.98 -5.57 16.52
CA SER A 419 11.28 -4.48 15.57
C SER A 419 11.46 -3.11 16.23
N ASP A 420 12.27 -2.24 15.64
CA ASP A 420 12.58 -0.91 16.19
C ASP A 420 11.35 0.01 16.34
N ASP A 421 10.38 -0.07 15.39
CA ASP A 421 9.08 0.61 15.49
C ASP A 421 8.30 0.14 16.74
N GLY A 422 8.35 -1.16 17.02
CA GLY A 422 7.65 -1.72 18.17
C GLY A 422 8.33 -1.41 19.50
N LEU A 423 9.67 -1.48 19.55
CA LEU A 423 10.43 -1.05 20.71
C LEU A 423 10.18 0.44 21.00
N MET A 424 10.26 1.32 20.00
CA MET A 424 9.97 2.75 20.17
C MET A 424 8.53 3.03 20.62
N LYS A 425 7.54 2.25 20.18
CA LYS A 425 6.15 2.35 20.66
C LYS A 425 5.98 1.91 22.12
N LEU A 426 6.65 0.83 22.52
CA LEU A 426 6.62 0.33 23.89
C LEU A 426 7.38 1.27 24.84
N GLU A 427 8.54 1.76 24.42
CA GLU A 427 9.38 2.70 25.18
C GLU A 427 8.60 3.96 25.53
N ARG A 428 7.94 4.59 24.55
CA ARG A 428 7.10 5.77 24.78
C ARG A 428 5.89 5.48 25.69
N TYR A 429 5.27 4.30 25.57
CA TYR A 429 4.18 3.91 26.48
C TYR A 429 4.68 3.74 27.93
N LEU A 430 5.87 3.15 28.11
CA LEU A 430 6.47 3.01 29.43
C LEU A 430 6.94 4.37 29.97
N GLU A 431 7.59 5.21 29.17
CA GLU A 431 7.94 6.60 29.51
C GLU A 431 6.72 7.38 30.04
N GLU A 432 5.60 7.33 29.32
CA GLU A 432 4.33 7.93 29.75
C GLU A 432 3.85 7.32 31.07
N ARG A 433 3.99 6.00 31.30
CA ARG A 433 3.63 5.34 32.57
C ARG A 433 4.55 5.72 33.74
N PHE A 434 5.86 5.77 33.55
CA PHE A 434 6.83 6.17 34.56
C PHE A 434 6.57 7.61 35.01
N LYS A 435 6.51 8.56 34.07
CA LYS A 435 6.26 9.99 34.37
C LYS A 435 4.94 10.22 35.09
N ASN A 436 3.86 9.53 34.68
CA ASN A 436 2.56 9.65 35.34
C ASN A 436 2.58 9.10 36.79
N LYS A 437 3.31 8.00 37.05
CA LYS A 437 3.38 7.44 38.41
C LYS A 437 4.32 8.22 39.32
N GLU A 438 5.43 8.73 38.80
CA GLU A 438 6.33 9.65 39.52
C GLU A 438 5.57 10.92 39.95
N GLN A 439 4.78 11.53 39.06
CA GLN A 439 3.89 12.64 39.40
C GLN A 439 2.87 12.28 40.49
N LEU A 440 2.23 11.10 40.40
CA LEU A 440 1.31 10.62 41.43
C LEU A 440 2.01 10.42 42.79
N PHE A 441 3.21 9.83 42.81
CA PHE A 441 4.01 9.60 44.01
C PHE A 441 4.37 10.90 44.72
N TYR A 442 4.96 11.87 44.00
CA TYR A 442 5.23 13.21 44.55
C TYR A 442 3.95 13.93 45.00
N SER A 443 2.82 13.77 44.28
CA SER A 443 1.54 14.36 44.67
C SER A 443 0.94 13.75 45.95
N MET A 444 1.29 12.52 46.30
CA MET A 444 0.85 11.85 47.53
C MET A 444 1.81 12.10 48.71
N ILE A 445 3.10 12.25 48.47
CA ILE A 445 4.08 12.60 49.53
C ILE A 445 3.88 14.05 50.02
N ASN A 446 3.61 15.00 49.12
CA ASN A 446 3.41 16.40 49.47
C ASN A 446 2.36 16.65 50.60
N PRO A 447 1.14 16.07 50.58
CA PRO A 447 0.20 16.19 51.70
C PRO A 447 0.63 15.39 52.93
N ILE A 448 1.32 14.26 52.80
CA ILE A 448 1.79 13.44 53.94
C ILE A 448 2.82 14.22 54.77
N ASN A 449 3.81 14.84 54.12
CA ASN A 449 4.79 15.71 54.79
C ASN A 449 4.11 16.89 55.51
N ASN A 450 2.98 17.38 54.97
CA ASN A 450 2.19 18.46 55.57
C ASN A 450 1.38 18.00 56.80
N VAL A 451 1.06 16.71 56.92
CA VAL A 451 0.44 16.13 58.13
C VAL A 451 1.47 15.98 59.24
N TYR A 452 2.69 15.50 58.94
CA TYR A 452 3.76 15.42 59.94
C TYR A 452 4.20 16.81 60.43
N ALA A 453 4.16 17.84 59.58
CA ALA A 453 4.40 19.23 59.97
C ALA A 453 3.33 19.79 60.95
N LEU A 454 2.10 19.25 60.95
CA LEU A 454 1.00 19.75 61.78
C LEU A 454 0.96 19.11 63.19
N ALA A 455 1.76 18.08 63.45
CA ALA A 455 1.81 17.40 64.75
C ALA A 455 2.60 18.16 65.82
N ASN A 456 3.45 19.12 65.44
CA ASN A 456 4.40 19.81 66.32
C ASN A 456 4.27 21.34 66.25
N CYS A 457 3.12 21.91 66.63
CA CYS A 457 3.01 23.35 66.92
C CYS A 457 1.79 23.71 67.79
N GLU A 458 2.00 23.97 69.08
CA GLU A 458 1.03 24.73 69.88
C GLU A 458 1.26 26.24 69.65
N GLY A 459 0.26 26.94 69.10
CA GLY A 459 0.34 28.39 68.87
C GLY A 459 -0.81 28.93 68.01
N GLU A 460 -1.54 29.91 68.54
CA GLU A 460 -2.71 30.53 67.88
C GLU A 460 -2.33 31.77 67.02
N PRO A 461 -3.22 32.42 66.25
CA PRO A 461 -3.11 32.34 64.80
C PRO A 461 -2.88 33.68 64.10
N ILE A 462 -2.24 33.66 62.93
CA ILE A 462 -2.16 34.83 62.02
C ILE A 462 -2.57 34.42 60.60
N SER A 463 -3.62 35.06 60.11
CA SER A 463 -4.05 34.99 58.70
C SER A 463 -3.18 35.88 57.82
N CYS A 464 -2.73 35.36 56.67
CA CYS A 464 -2.84 36.11 55.42
C CYS A 464 -2.67 35.24 54.16
N GLN A 465 -3.22 35.73 53.05
CA GLN A 465 -3.19 35.09 51.73
C GLN A 465 -1.90 35.43 50.98
N GLN A 466 -1.28 34.46 50.29
CA GLN A 466 -0.56 34.73 49.03
C GLN A 466 -0.29 33.47 48.19
N THR A 467 -0.11 33.68 46.90
CA THR A 467 -0.01 32.67 45.82
C THR A 467 1.46 32.34 45.49
N PRO A 468 1.75 31.24 44.75
CA PRO A 468 3.07 30.60 44.80
C PRO A 468 4.17 31.35 44.03
N LYS A 469 5.41 31.22 44.51
CA LYS A 469 6.62 31.59 43.77
C LYS A 469 7.24 30.38 43.09
N LYS A 470 7.89 30.62 41.95
CA LYS A 470 8.69 29.61 41.24
C LYS A 470 9.96 29.28 42.04
N ILE A 471 10.39 28.03 41.97
CA ILE A 471 11.76 27.63 42.29
C ILE A 471 12.65 28.04 41.11
N ASP A 472 13.86 28.52 41.38
CA ASP A 472 14.81 29.05 40.38
C ASP A 472 16.06 28.16 40.29
N ALA A 473 16.83 28.25 39.21
CA ALA A 473 17.85 27.25 38.86
C ALA A 473 19.14 27.30 39.72
N ASN A 474 19.34 28.35 40.52
CA ASN A 474 20.62 28.63 41.19
C ASN A 474 20.99 27.64 42.32
N ASP A 475 20.00 26.98 42.95
CA ASP A 475 20.26 26.16 44.14
C ASP A 475 21.07 24.89 43.84
N ILE A 476 21.01 24.38 42.59
CA ILE A 476 21.82 23.23 42.15
C ILE A 476 23.28 23.62 41.93
N GLU A 477 23.54 24.81 41.37
CA GLU A 477 24.90 25.30 41.11
C GLU A 477 25.66 25.54 42.43
N TYR A 478 24.97 26.06 43.45
CA TYR A 478 25.50 26.20 44.82
C TYR A 478 25.96 24.86 45.44
N VAL A 479 25.18 23.78 45.26
CA VAL A 479 25.53 22.45 45.77
C VAL A 479 26.72 21.85 45.00
N CYS A 480 26.76 22.03 43.68
CA CYS A 480 27.89 21.59 42.85
C CYS A 480 29.21 22.27 43.25
N ASP A 481 29.21 23.57 43.54
CA ASP A 481 30.42 24.27 44.00
C ASP A 481 30.83 23.91 45.43
N LYS A 482 29.86 23.56 46.30
CA LYS A 482 30.17 23.01 47.62
C LYS A 482 30.87 21.65 47.56
N LEU A 483 30.45 20.77 46.64
CA LEU A 483 31.05 19.43 46.48
C LEU A 483 32.48 19.48 45.90
N LYS A 484 32.79 20.44 45.02
CA LYS A 484 34.15 20.62 44.47
C LYS A 484 35.22 20.89 45.55
N MET A 485 34.82 21.41 46.71
CA MET A 485 35.74 21.74 47.81
C MET A 485 36.18 20.54 48.67
N CYS A 486 35.69 19.33 48.39
CA CYS A 486 35.97 18.12 49.19
C CYS A 486 36.93 17.12 48.53
N SER A 487 37.66 17.52 47.49
CA SER A 487 38.68 16.67 46.83
C SER A 487 39.96 16.57 47.66
N LEU A 488 40.29 15.36 48.12
CA LEU A 488 41.54 15.06 48.83
C LEU A 488 42.75 15.12 47.89
N THR A 489 43.58 16.16 48.02
CA THR A 489 44.88 16.25 47.35
C THR A 489 45.93 15.44 48.10
N THR A 490 46.35 14.30 47.54
CA THR A 490 47.56 13.60 47.97
C THR A 490 48.80 14.35 47.46
N GLU A 491 49.28 15.32 48.23
CA GLU A 491 50.59 15.92 47.96
C GLU A 491 51.71 14.98 48.43
N ILE A 492 52.72 14.82 47.57
CA ILE A 492 53.89 13.97 47.81
C ILE A 492 55.00 14.89 48.25
N ASP A 493 55.46 14.75 49.50
CA ASP A 493 56.64 15.46 49.98
C ASP A 493 57.82 14.50 50.15
N ASN A 494 59.01 14.93 49.76
CA ASN A 494 60.19 14.06 49.64
C ASN A 494 61.15 14.31 50.81
N ASN A 495 61.61 13.25 51.47
CA ASN A 495 62.88 13.26 52.19
C ASN A 495 63.57 11.89 52.08
N GLU A 496 64.88 11.93 51.89
CA GLU A 496 65.79 10.78 51.97
C GLU A 496 66.28 10.67 53.42
N GLU A 497 66.39 9.45 53.98
CA GLU A 497 67.64 8.88 54.51
C GLU A 497 67.40 7.47 55.11
N ASP A 498 68.45 6.87 55.66
CA ASP A 498 68.63 5.41 55.73
C ASP A 498 68.53 4.81 57.15
N THR A 499 68.13 3.54 57.20
CA THR A 499 68.27 2.56 58.32
C THR A 499 67.66 2.78 59.72
N ASP A 500 67.08 1.67 60.19
CA ASP A 500 67.11 1.10 61.54
C ASP A 500 66.03 1.41 62.61
N SER A 501 65.81 0.38 63.45
CA SER A 501 64.99 0.33 64.69
C SER A 501 63.44 0.32 64.60
N LEU A 502 62.92 -0.91 64.43
CA LEU A 502 61.88 -1.55 65.28
C LEU A 502 60.87 -0.67 66.05
N GLU A 503 59.57 -0.77 65.71
CA GLU A 503 58.54 -1.10 66.71
C GLU A 503 57.30 -1.77 66.06
N PHE A 504 56.67 -2.75 66.74
CA PHE A 504 55.47 -3.45 66.28
C PHE A 504 54.25 -2.97 67.08
N PHE A 505 53.38 -2.17 66.46
CA PHE A 505 52.11 -1.76 67.06
C PHE A 505 50.95 -2.58 66.52
N THR A 506 50.44 -3.50 67.34
CA THR A 506 49.15 -4.16 67.09
C THR A 506 48.03 -3.11 67.21
N PRO A 507 47.08 -3.02 66.25
CA PRO A 507 45.90 -2.18 66.45
C PRO A 507 45.09 -2.70 67.66
N PRO A 508 44.43 -1.81 68.43
CA PRO A 508 43.56 -2.24 69.52
C PRO A 508 42.38 -3.07 69.00
N SER A 509 41.95 -4.04 69.80
CA SER A 509 40.80 -4.90 69.48
C SER A 509 39.53 -4.08 69.19
N SER A 510 38.70 -4.61 68.30
CA SER A 510 37.38 -4.04 68.00
C SER A 510 36.52 -3.87 69.27
N PRO A 511 35.65 -2.84 69.34
CA PRO A 511 34.73 -2.65 70.45
C PRO A 511 33.83 -3.87 70.70
N GLU A 512 33.45 -4.10 71.95
CA GLU A 512 32.49 -5.16 72.31
C GLU A 512 31.08 -4.84 71.77
N LEU A 513 30.33 -5.90 71.45
CA LEU A 513 28.95 -5.80 70.99
C LEU A 513 28.03 -5.30 72.11
N VAL A 514 27.61 -4.04 72.01
CA VAL A 514 26.41 -3.55 72.70
C VAL A 514 25.20 -4.17 72.00
N GLN A 515 24.38 -4.91 72.73
CA GLN A 515 23.06 -5.35 72.26
C GLN A 515 22.06 -4.21 72.53
N ASP A 516 21.98 -3.25 71.60
CA ASP A 516 20.83 -2.34 71.55
C ASP A 516 19.68 -3.08 70.85
N ASP A 517 18.62 -3.37 71.61
CA ASP A 517 17.47 -4.20 71.23
C ASP A 517 16.44 -3.36 70.45
N PHE A 518 16.91 -2.64 69.42
CA PHE A 518 16.12 -1.84 68.49
C PHE A 518 16.22 -2.42 67.08
N ASP A 519 15.13 -3.02 66.62
CA ASP A 519 14.85 -3.22 65.18
C ASP A 519 14.63 -1.83 64.54
N ASP A 520 15.71 -1.10 64.29
CA ASP A 520 15.70 0.08 63.41
C ASP A 520 15.62 -0.45 61.97
N ASP A 521 14.38 -0.61 61.51
CA ASP A 521 13.99 -1.31 60.29
C ASP A 521 14.82 -0.80 59.09
N MET A 522 15.73 -1.64 58.59
CA MET A 522 16.71 -1.29 57.57
C MET A 522 16.02 -1.04 56.23
N GLN A 523 15.53 0.18 56.04
CA GLN A 523 14.86 0.63 54.83
C GLN A 523 15.81 0.53 53.64
N ASP A 524 15.65 -0.53 52.85
CA ASP A 524 16.27 -0.68 51.53
C ASP A 524 16.06 0.60 50.72
N ALA A 525 17.16 1.16 50.20
CA ALA A 525 17.15 2.48 49.56
C ALA A 525 16.11 2.55 48.43
N GLU A 526 15.05 3.36 48.63
CA GLU A 526 13.75 3.22 47.96
C GLU A 526 13.82 2.76 46.49
N GLU A 527 13.45 1.49 46.23
CA GLU A 527 13.20 1.02 44.86
C GLU A 527 11.99 1.77 44.27
N GLY A 528 12.29 2.88 43.58
CA GLY A 528 11.29 3.83 43.08
C GLY A 528 10.15 3.15 42.31
N PRO A 529 8.89 3.56 42.54
CA PRO A 529 7.74 2.67 42.67
C PRO A 529 7.45 1.78 41.45
N LEU A 530 7.80 0.49 41.56
CA LEU A 530 7.67 -0.59 40.54
C LEU A 530 6.48 -0.43 39.58
N ILE A 531 6.74 -0.47 38.27
CA ILE A 531 5.73 -0.18 37.23
C ILE A 531 5.56 -1.37 36.29
N PHE A 532 4.30 -1.72 36.06
CA PHE A 532 3.86 -2.77 35.15
C PHE A 532 2.76 -2.22 34.23
N ILE A 533 2.46 -2.91 33.13
CA ILE A 533 1.64 -2.38 32.03
C ILE A 533 0.23 -1.97 32.47
N GLU A 534 -0.35 -2.69 33.44
CA GLU A 534 -1.70 -2.42 33.96
C GLU A 534 -1.71 -1.84 35.39
N GLY A 535 -0.60 -1.86 36.14
CA GLY A 535 -0.59 -1.40 37.54
C GLY A 535 0.77 -1.48 38.26
N SER A 536 0.72 -1.71 39.58
CA SER A 536 1.90 -1.84 40.47
C SER A 536 2.34 -3.29 40.71
N SER A 537 1.79 -4.25 39.98
CA SER A 537 2.17 -5.67 40.05
C SER A 537 2.13 -6.32 38.66
N PRO A 538 3.00 -7.32 38.40
CA PRO A 538 3.10 -7.94 37.08
C PRO A 538 1.84 -8.75 36.73
N THR A 539 1.40 -8.60 35.49
CA THR A 539 0.24 -9.31 34.94
C THR A 539 0.66 -10.38 33.91
N LYS A 540 -0.32 -11.16 33.42
CA LYS A 540 -0.11 -12.03 32.24
C LYS A 540 0.28 -11.22 31.00
N LEU A 541 -0.22 -9.98 30.86
CA LEU A 541 0.10 -9.10 29.75
C LEU A 541 1.57 -8.66 29.80
N ASP A 542 2.11 -8.37 30.99
CA ASP A 542 3.53 -8.09 31.19
C ASP A 542 4.40 -9.28 30.79
N TYR A 543 4.06 -10.50 31.24
CA TYR A 543 4.78 -11.72 30.86
C TYR A 543 4.69 -12.02 29.34
N ALA A 544 3.55 -11.74 28.72
CA ALA A 544 3.38 -11.84 27.27
C ALA A 544 4.28 -10.87 26.51
N VAL A 545 4.41 -9.62 26.98
CA VAL A 545 5.33 -8.62 26.39
C VAL A 545 6.79 -9.02 26.64
N TYR A 546 7.12 -9.48 27.85
CA TYR A 546 8.47 -9.92 28.23
C TYR A 546 8.98 -11.05 27.32
N THR A 547 8.08 -11.94 26.91
CA THR A 547 8.36 -13.07 25.99
C THR A 547 8.09 -12.76 24.51
N ALA A 548 7.73 -11.52 24.17
CA ALA A 548 7.67 -11.00 22.81
C ALA A 548 8.94 -10.24 22.42
N LEU A 549 9.59 -9.58 23.38
CA LEU A 549 10.85 -8.86 23.23
C LEU A 549 12.01 -9.78 22.79
N SER A 550 13.03 -9.17 22.19
CA SER A 550 14.34 -9.77 21.96
C SER A 550 15.10 -10.05 23.26
N SER A 551 16.09 -10.94 23.21
CA SER A 551 17.05 -11.12 24.30
C SER A 551 17.87 -9.85 24.56
N THR A 552 18.29 -9.18 23.50
CA THR A 552 19.15 -7.98 23.52
C THR A 552 18.32 -6.70 23.36
N ILE A 553 18.46 -5.78 24.32
CA ILE A 553 17.84 -4.45 24.32
C ILE A 553 18.91 -3.45 24.78
N CYS A 554 19.07 -2.33 24.07
CA CYS A 554 20.08 -1.31 24.38
C CYS A 554 19.58 -0.37 25.49
N PRO A 555 20.25 -0.28 26.65
CA PRO A 555 19.82 0.60 27.75
C PRO A 555 19.81 2.08 27.35
N ASP A 556 20.80 2.51 26.55
CA ASP A 556 20.95 3.92 26.12
C ASP A 556 19.87 4.37 25.12
N THR A 557 19.22 3.41 24.46
CA THR A 557 18.18 3.65 23.45
C THR A 557 16.77 3.41 23.98
N TYR A 558 16.63 2.48 24.93
CA TYR A 558 15.36 2.03 25.49
C TYR A 558 15.42 1.90 27.03
N PRO A 559 15.73 2.98 27.77
CA PRO A 559 15.91 2.94 29.22
C PRO A 559 14.66 2.51 30.00
N TYR A 560 13.45 2.90 29.57
CA TYR A 560 12.21 2.54 30.27
C TYR A 560 11.81 1.08 30.03
N ILE A 561 12.01 0.53 28.83
CA ILE A 561 11.92 -0.92 28.60
C ILE A 561 12.98 -1.67 29.43
N TYR A 562 14.21 -1.17 29.48
CA TYR A 562 15.28 -1.81 30.25
C TYR A 562 14.94 -1.88 31.75
N ARG A 563 14.45 -0.78 32.35
CA ARG A 563 13.99 -0.73 33.74
C ARG A 563 12.81 -1.69 33.98
N TRP A 564 11.71 -1.55 33.22
CA TRP A 564 10.54 -2.45 33.34
C TRP A 564 10.92 -3.94 33.19
N ARG A 565 11.89 -4.26 32.31
CA ARG A 565 12.37 -5.62 32.10
C ARG A 565 13.20 -6.14 33.28
N HIS A 566 13.91 -5.27 33.99
CA HIS A 566 14.59 -5.58 35.24
C HIS A 566 13.57 -5.84 36.37
N ASP A 567 12.61 -4.94 36.55
CA ASP A 567 11.52 -5.05 37.53
C ASP A 567 10.75 -6.39 37.35
N MET A 568 10.48 -6.76 36.08
CA MET A 568 9.91 -8.07 35.72
C MET A 568 10.81 -9.26 36.09
N GLN A 569 12.14 -9.16 35.89
CA GLN A 569 13.08 -10.22 36.27
C GLN A 569 13.21 -10.38 37.79
N LEU A 570 13.09 -9.31 38.57
CA LEU A 570 12.99 -9.39 40.03
C LEU A 570 11.69 -10.07 40.44
N ALA A 571 10.55 -9.58 39.96
CA ALA A 571 9.24 -10.12 40.33
C ALA A 571 9.06 -11.61 39.95
N MET A 572 9.67 -12.06 38.84
CA MET A 572 9.70 -13.49 38.46
C MET A 572 10.60 -14.36 39.35
N LYS A 573 11.61 -13.79 40.03
CA LYS A 573 12.44 -14.50 41.02
C LYS A 573 11.76 -14.60 42.38
N HIS A 574 11.03 -13.56 42.80
CA HIS A 574 10.38 -13.51 44.12
C HIS A 574 9.14 -14.39 44.23
N ASP A 575 8.34 -14.54 43.17
CA ASP A 575 7.18 -15.44 43.13
C ASP A 575 7.32 -16.46 42.00
N PRO A 576 8.24 -17.43 42.11
CA PRO A 576 8.50 -18.37 41.03
C PRO A 576 7.29 -19.31 40.81
N TYR A 577 6.53 -19.65 41.86
CA TYR A 577 5.42 -20.60 41.76
C TYR A 577 4.23 -20.08 40.93
N LYS A 578 3.98 -18.77 40.96
CA LYS A 578 2.99 -18.10 40.09
C LYS A 578 3.36 -18.14 38.59
N TYR A 579 4.63 -18.39 38.25
CA TYR A 579 5.13 -18.49 36.88
C TYR A 579 5.69 -19.88 36.50
N ILE A 580 5.89 -20.80 37.44
CA ILE A 580 6.38 -22.17 37.19
C ILE A 580 5.36 -23.03 36.42
N ILE A 581 4.07 -22.69 36.47
CA ILE A 581 3.04 -23.29 35.58
C ILE A 581 3.30 -22.91 34.10
N LEU A 582 4.23 -21.97 33.84
CA LEU A 582 4.64 -21.50 32.52
C LEU A 582 6.08 -21.92 32.14
N HIS A 583 6.65 -22.94 32.79
CA HIS A 583 8.00 -23.50 32.50
C HIS A 583 7.97 -24.89 31.84
#